data_AF-A0AAP8GP23-F1
#
_entry.id   AF-A0AAP8GP23-F1
#
_cell.length_a   1.000
_cell.length_b   1.000
_cell.length_c   1.000
_cell.angle_alpha   90.00
_cell.angle_beta   90.00
_cell.angle_gamma   90.00
#
_symmetry.space_group_name_H-M   'P 1'
#
loop_
_entity.id
_entity.type
_entity.pdbx_description
1 polymer ?
#
loop_
_entity_poly.entity_id
_entity_poly.type
_entity_poly.pdbx_seq_one_letter_code
_entity_poly.pdbx_strand_id
1 'polypeptide(L)'
;MSNIDKRALREAAEKALSAGDGNWQTWREAGMNYPEIFTSSGHIVATVNGSFAVVRSDFIAAANPATVLALLDELEASYSRIGELEVIATDYGIKFQKAQDAMKHQSLLHKSQMEAAEKRIAELEAREVVLPSTQDVHPLGPQSAKIFCEFHRSIVNRCADEIRKVGVKVSIKGN
;
A
#
# COMPACT_ATOMS: atom_id res chain seq x y z
N MET A 1 -28.82 11.87 9.70
CA MET A 1 -28.03 12.24 10.90
C MET A 1 -28.79 13.32 11.64
N SER A 2 -29.05 13.15 12.94
CA SER A 2 -29.68 14.17 13.76
C SER A 2 -28.77 15.40 13.83
N ASN A 3 -29.27 16.58 13.44
CA ASN A 3 -28.55 17.85 13.50
C ASN A 3 -28.55 18.39 14.93
N ILE A 4 -27.97 17.64 15.86
CA ILE A 4 -27.83 18.06 17.26
C ILE A 4 -26.69 19.08 17.30
N ASP A 5 -27.01 20.29 17.75
CA ASP A 5 -26.00 21.31 18.05
C ASP A 5 -25.26 20.94 19.35
N LYS A 6 -24.14 20.22 19.18
CA LYS A 6 -23.30 19.75 20.29
C LYS A 6 -22.66 20.91 21.06
N ARG A 7 -22.41 22.04 20.40
CA ARG A 7 -21.84 23.22 21.04
C ARG A 7 -22.89 23.87 21.95
N ALA A 8 -24.10 24.08 21.44
CA ALA A 8 -25.20 24.59 22.25
C ALA A 8 -25.50 23.67 23.45
N LEU A 9 -25.43 22.34 23.24
CA LEU A 9 -25.61 21.36 24.31
C LEU A 9 -24.50 21.45 25.37
N ARG A 10 -23.23 21.57 24.97
CA ARG A 10 -22.10 21.78 25.88
C ARG A 10 -22.27 23.06 26.69
N GLU A 11 -22.55 24.19 26.03
CA GLU A 11 -22.75 25.48 26.70
C GLU A 11 -23.91 25.42 27.70
N ALA A 12 -24.99 24.70 27.39
CA ALA A 12 -26.11 24.50 28.30
C ALA A 12 -25.70 23.65 29.52
N ALA A 13 -24.94 22.57 29.31
CA ALA A 13 -24.47 21.71 30.39
C ALA A 13 -23.45 22.43 31.30
N GLU A 14 -22.51 23.20 30.74
CA GLU A 14 -21.57 24.03 31.52
C GLU A 14 -22.29 25.10 32.35
N LYS A 15 -23.30 25.76 31.78
CA LYS A 15 -24.15 26.72 32.52
C LYS A 15 -24.89 26.04 33.68
N ALA A 16 -25.45 24.85 33.46
CA ALA A 16 -26.11 24.09 34.51
C ALA A 16 -25.12 23.65 35.62
N LEU A 17 -23.89 23.27 35.25
CA LEU A 17 -22.82 22.89 36.18
C LEU A 17 -22.20 24.08 36.93
N SER A 18 -22.26 25.29 36.36
CA SER A 18 -21.83 26.51 37.09
C SER A 18 -22.88 27.02 38.07
N ALA A 19 -24.15 26.68 37.85
CA ALA A 19 -25.26 27.04 38.73
C ALA A 19 -25.45 26.07 39.93
N GLY A 20 -24.74 24.93 39.96
CA GLY A 20 -24.78 23.93 41.03
C GLY A 20 -23.84 22.76 40.76
N ASP A 21 -23.66 21.85 41.72
CA ASP A 21 -22.63 20.78 41.68
C ASP A 21 -22.77 19.71 40.57
N GLY A 22 -23.81 19.79 39.72
CA GLY A 22 -24.04 18.86 38.60
C GLY A 22 -24.39 17.43 39.00
N ASN A 23 -24.40 17.13 40.31
CA ASN A 23 -24.72 15.81 40.84
C ASN A 23 -26.20 15.79 41.21
N TRP A 24 -27.00 15.24 40.31
CA TRP A 24 -28.44 15.19 40.44
C TRP A 24 -28.85 13.86 41.08
N GLN A 25 -29.70 13.94 42.10
CA GLN A 25 -30.18 12.78 42.84
C GLN A 25 -31.70 12.75 42.85
N THR A 26 -32.27 11.55 42.72
CA THR A 26 -33.71 11.35 42.92
C THR A 26 -33.99 11.16 44.40
N TRP A 27 -35.03 11.85 44.89
CA TRP A 27 -35.54 11.65 46.23
C TRP A 27 -37.02 11.31 46.19
N ARG A 28 -37.43 10.45 47.12
CA ARG A 28 -38.79 9.93 47.27
C ARG A 28 -39.11 9.76 48.74
N GLU A 29 -40.08 10.53 49.22
CA GLU A 29 -40.64 10.34 50.56
C GLU A 29 -41.78 9.32 50.55
N ALA A 30 -41.91 8.55 51.63
CA ALA A 30 -43.02 7.64 51.81
C ALA A 30 -44.33 8.43 51.94
N GLY A 31 -45.18 8.37 50.91
CA GLY A 31 -46.45 9.11 50.85
C GLY A 31 -46.50 10.21 49.78
N MET A 32 -45.37 10.56 49.17
CA MET A 32 -45.35 11.45 48.00
C MET A 32 -45.75 10.68 46.73
N ASN A 33 -46.65 11.27 45.94
CA ASN A 33 -47.16 10.66 44.71
C ASN A 33 -46.26 10.89 43.48
N TYR A 34 -45.13 11.58 43.64
CA TYR A 34 -44.19 11.92 42.58
C TYR A 34 -42.74 12.03 43.10
N PRO A 35 -41.72 11.55 42.35
CA PRO A 35 -40.32 11.78 42.64
C PRO A 35 -39.87 13.19 42.25
N GLU A 36 -38.89 13.69 42.99
CA GLU A 36 -38.21 14.95 42.73
C GLU A 36 -36.72 14.71 42.52
N ILE A 37 -36.12 15.53 41.66
CA ILE A 37 -34.69 15.53 41.35
C ILE A 37 -34.08 16.76 42.01
N PHE A 38 -32.99 16.57 42.73
CA PHE A 38 -32.32 17.63 43.48
C PHE A 38 -30.83 17.69 43.16
N THR A 39 -30.25 18.88 43.33
CA THR A 39 -28.79 19.05 43.42
C THR A 39 -28.26 18.56 44.76
N SER A 40 -26.94 18.35 44.90
CA SER A 40 -26.35 18.03 46.21
C SER A 40 -26.47 19.18 47.22
N SER A 41 -26.68 20.41 46.72
CA SER A 41 -27.02 21.59 47.52
C SER A 41 -28.49 21.68 47.95
N GLY A 42 -29.33 20.70 47.62
CA GLY A 42 -30.73 20.61 48.06
C GLY A 42 -31.74 21.43 47.25
N HIS A 43 -31.35 21.94 46.07
CA HIS A 43 -32.26 22.67 45.19
C HIS A 43 -33.02 21.71 44.27
N ILE A 44 -34.34 21.92 44.11
CA ILE A 44 -35.16 21.14 43.18
C ILE A 44 -34.77 21.49 41.74
N VAL A 45 -34.34 20.48 40.98
CA VAL A 45 -34.07 20.55 39.54
C VAL A 45 -35.35 20.29 38.76
N ALA A 46 -36.10 19.26 39.11
CA ALA A 46 -37.34 18.90 38.44
C ALA A 46 -38.25 18.02 39.31
N THR A 47 -39.56 18.21 39.17
CA THR A 47 -40.59 17.32 39.73
C THR A 47 -41.21 16.51 38.58
N VAL A 48 -41.16 15.19 38.66
CA VAL A 48 -41.62 14.31 37.57
C VAL A 48 -42.97 13.72 37.93
N ASN A 49 -44.01 14.04 37.14
CA ASN A 49 -45.37 13.59 37.38
C ASN A 49 -45.86 12.55 36.34
N GLY A 50 -46.88 11.79 36.72
CA GLY A 50 -47.60 10.83 35.86
C GLY A 50 -47.04 9.40 35.89
N SER A 51 -47.58 8.53 35.04
CA SER A 51 -47.15 7.14 34.93
C SER A 51 -45.65 7.04 34.65
N PHE A 52 -44.95 6.08 35.26
CA PHE A 52 -43.50 5.88 35.13
C PHE A 52 -42.63 7.05 35.65
N ALA A 53 -43.15 7.92 36.52
CA ALA A 53 -42.37 9.03 37.06
C ALA A 53 -41.05 8.58 37.72
N VAL A 54 -41.06 7.45 38.41
CA VAL A 54 -39.88 6.81 39.02
C VAL A 54 -38.76 6.62 37.98
N VAL A 55 -39.03 5.83 36.94
CA VAL A 55 -38.02 5.49 35.92
C VAL A 55 -37.54 6.73 35.15
N ARG A 56 -38.44 7.67 34.85
CA ARG A 56 -38.09 8.91 34.16
C ARG A 56 -37.23 9.83 35.03
N SER A 57 -37.51 9.93 36.33
CA SER A 57 -36.68 10.72 37.25
C SER A 57 -35.27 10.16 37.38
N ASP A 58 -35.14 8.83 37.47
CA ASP A 58 -33.83 8.17 37.56
C ASP A 58 -33.02 8.38 36.27
N PHE A 59 -33.66 8.29 35.11
CA PHE A 59 -33.02 8.61 33.82
C PHE A 59 -32.54 10.06 33.73
N ILE A 60 -33.38 11.04 34.11
CA ILE A 60 -33.02 12.46 34.06
C ILE A 60 -31.86 12.75 35.02
N ALA A 61 -31.89 12.19 36.23
CA ALA A 61 -30.80 12.34 37.21
C ALA A 61 -29.49 11.72 36.72
N ALA A 62 -29.55 10.57 36.03
CA ALA A 62 -28.40 9.96 35.39
C ALA A 62 -27.89 10.77 34.18
N ALA A 63 -28.78 11.41 33.42
CA ALA A 63 -28.46 12.30 32.30
C ALA A 63 -28.17 13.74 32.75
N ASN A 64 -27.50 13.90 33.89
CA ASN A 64 -27.16 15.20 34.45
C ASN A 64 -26.09 15.94 33.60
N PRO A 65 -25.86 17.25 33.83
CA PRO A 65 -24.93 18.04 33.05
C PRO A 65 -23.50 17.50 33.03
N ALA A 66 -23.01 16.94 34.15
CA ALA A 66 -21.67 16.37 34.23
C ALA A 66 -21.54 15.12 33.33
N THR A 67 -22.53 14.24 33.35
CA THR A 67 -22.59 13.05 32.47
C THR A 67 -22.69 13.45 31.01
N VAL A 68 -23.49 14.48 30.67
CA VAL A 68 -23.58 14.98 29.29
C VAL A 68 -22.24 15.53 28.79
N LEU A 69 -21.52 16.29 29.62
CA LEU A 69 -20.19 16.80 29.27
C LEU A 69 -19.19 15.66 29.06
N ALA A 70 -19.15 14.68 29.96
CA ALA A 70 -18.28 13.52 29.82
C ALA A 70 -18.55 12.76 28.52
N LEU A 71 -19.81 12.55 28.15
CA LEU A 71 -20.19 11.90 26.88
C LEU A 71 -19.78 12.74 25.66
N LEU A 72 -19.87 14.07 25.73
CA LEU A 72 -19.41 14.96 24.67
C LEU A 72 -17.89 14.92 24.51
N ASP A 73 -17.15 14.85 25.62
CA ASP A 73 -15.68 14.76 25.61
C ASP A 73 -15.22 13.41 25.04
N GLU A 74 -15.84 12.29 25.45
CA GLU A 74 -15.58 10.96 24.87
C GLU A 74 -15.89 10.92 23.36
N LEU A 75 -16.96 11.59 22.95
CA LEU A 75 -17.35 11.67 21.55
C LEU A 75 -16.35 12.49 20.73
N GLU A 76 -15.89 13.63 21.23
CA GLU A 76 -14.87 14.46 20.58
C GLU A 76 -13.52 13.75 20.50
N ALA A 77 -13.11 13.06 21.56
CA ALA A 77 -11.90 12.23 21.55
C ALA A 77 -12.00 11.12 20.50
N SER A 78 -13.17 10.48 20.37
CA SER A 78 -13.42 9.45 19.35
C SER A 78 -13.35 10.03 17.93
N TYR A 79 -13.94 11.20 17.67
CA TYR A 79 -13.81 11.87 16.38
C TYR A 79 -12.38 12.28 16.06
N SER A 80 -11.63 12.78 17.05
CA SER A 80 -10.21 13.10 16.86
C SER A 80 -9.41 11.86 16.48
N ARG A 81 -9.68 10.73 17.16
CA ARG A 81 -9.01 9.45 16.86
C ARG A 81 -9.35 8.94 15.47
N ILE A 82 -10.60 9.08 15.03
CA ILE A 82 -11.01 8.75 13.66
C ILE A 82 -10.23 9.60 12.65
N GLY A 83 -10.13 10.91 12.87
CA GLY A 83 -9.36 11.81 12.01
C GLY A 83 -7.87 11.42 11.92
N GLU A 84 -7.23 11.08 13.04
CA GLU A 84 -5.86 10.57 13.04
C GLU A 84 -5.72 9.29 12.21
N LEU A 85 -6.64 8.35 12.37
CA LEU A 85 -6.63 7.08 11.63
C LEU A 85 -6.85 7.30 10.12
N GLU A 86 -7.70 8.25 9.73
CA GLU A 86 -7.90 8.62 8.32
C GLU A 86 -6.62 9.22 7.71
N VAL A 87 -5.93 10.10 8.45
CA VAL A 87 -4.63 10.65 8.02
C VAL A 87 -3.58 9.55 7.87
N ILE A 88 -3.51 8.63 8.84
CA ILE A 88 -2.58 7.50 8.77
C ILE A 88 -2.92 6.60 7.58
N ALA A 89 -4.19 6.23 7.40
CA ALA A 89 -4.63 5.37 6.31
C ALA A 89 -4.32 5.98 4.93
N THR A 90 -4.53 7.29 4.77
CA THR A 90 -4.21 8.00 3.52
C THR A 90 -2.71 8.08 3.25
N ASP A 91 -1.88 8.38 4.27
CA ASP A 91 -0.41 8.37 4.15
C ASP A 91 0.13 6.99 3.74
N TYR A 92 -0.34 5.92 4.39
CA TYR A 92 0.03 4.55 4.01
C TYR A 92 -0.45 4.18 2.60
N GLY A 93 -1.66 4.61 2.22
CA GLY A 93 -2.17 4.43 0.85
C GLY A 93 -1.26 5.06 -0.20
N ILE A 94 -0.79 6.29 0.03
CA ILE A 94 0.13 6.99 -0.87
C ILE A 94 1.50 6.28 -0.93
N LYS A 95 2.05 5.86 0.21
CA LYS A 95 3.34 5.14 0.26
C LYS A 95 3.27 3.82 -0.48
N PHE A 96 2.18 3.07 -0.32
CA PHE A 96 1.96 1.81 -1.02
C PHE A 96 1.87 2.01 -2.53
N GLN A 97 1.12 3.03 -2.98
CA GLN A 97 1.01 3.36 -4.40
C GLN A 97 2.37 3.70 -5.02
N LYS A 98 3.16 4.56 -4.35
CA LYS A 98 4.52 4.91 -4.79
C LYS A 98 5.45 3.69 -4.89
N ALA A 99 5.39 2.78 -3.90
CA ALA A 99 6.18 1.55 -3.93
C ALA A 99 5.76 0.63 -5.09
N GLN A 100 4.46 0.52 -5.34
CA GLN A 100 3.94 -0.27 -6.45
C GLN A 100 4.39 0.30 -7.81
N ASP A 101 4.34 1.62 -7.98
CA ASP A 101 4.74 2.28 -9.22
C ASP A 101 6.25 2.18 -9.45
N ALA A 102 7.07 2.29 -8.41
CA ALA A 102 8.51 2.06 -8.48
C ALA A 102 8.83 0.62 -8.92
N MET A 103 8.15 -0.38 -8.34
CA MET A 103 8.31 -1.78 -8.74
C MET A 103 7.88 -2.02 -10.19
N LYS A 104 6.75 -1.46 -10.63
CA LYS A 104 6.30 -1.57 -12.02
C LYS A 104 7.33 -0.96 -12.99
N HIS A 105 7.83 0.23 -12.68
CA HIS A 105 8.86 0.89 -13.50
C HIS A 105 10.13 0.05 -13.59
N GLN A 106 10.61 -0.48 -12.46
CA GLN A 106 11.78 -1.35 -12.43
C GLN A 106 11.56 -2.63 -13.23
N SER A 107 10.37 -3.24 -13.16
CA SER A 107 10.02 -4.43 -13.94
C SER A 107 10.03 -4.16 -15.45
N LEU A 108 9.46 -3.02 -15.88
CA LEU A 108 9.46 -2.60 -17.28
C LEU A 108 10.88 -2.34 -17.80
N LEU A 109 11.73 -1.69 -17.00
CA LEU A 109 13.12 -1.48 -17.35
C LEU A 109 13.88 -2.80 -17.52
N HIS A 110 13.77 -3.72 -16.56
CA HIS A 110 14.41 -5.04 -16.67
C HIS A 110 13.91 -5.79 -17.91
N LYS A 111 12.61 -5.75 -18.19
CA LYS A 111 12.06 -6.36 -19.41
C LYS A 111 12.70 -5.79 -20.67
N SER A 112 12.81 -4.46 -20.77
CA SER A 112 13.45 -3.82 -21.93
C SER A 112 14.93 -4.19 -22.07
N GLN A 113 15.65 -4.33 -20.94
CA GLN A 113 17.05 -4.75 -20.94
C GLN A 113 17.19 -6.20 -21.38
N MET A 114 16.29 -7.09 -20.93
CA MET A 114 16.27 -8.48 -21.35
C MET A 114 15.99 -8.60 -22.85
N GLU A 115 15.00 -7.89 -23.37
CA GLU A 115 14.71 -7.88 -24.82
C GLU A 115 15.90 -7.35 -25.63
N ALA A 116 16.61 -6.33 -25.14
CA ALA A 116 17.81 -5.81 -25.79
C ALA A 116 18.97 -6.81 -25.75
N ALA A 117 19.15 -7.50 -24.62
CA ALA A 117 20.16 -8.54 -24.46
C ALA A 117 19.87 -9.75 -25.37
N GLU A 118 18.62 -10.20 -25.43
CA GLU A 118 18.17 -11.29 -26.31
C GLU A 118 18.41 -10.93 -27.79
N LYS A 119 18.08 -9.70 -28.21
CA LYS A 119 18.40 -9.23 -29.56
C LYS A 119 19.89 -9.25 -29.85
N ARG A 120 20.72 -8.82 -28.90
CA ARG A 120 22.18 -8.84 -29.05
C ARG A 120 22.73 -10.26 -29.11
N ILE A 121 22.17 -11.19 -28.34
CA ILE A 121 22.53 -12.61 -28.42
C ILE A 121 22.15 -13.16 -29.79
N ALA A 122 20.93 -12.93 -30.26
CA ALA A 122 20.48 -13.37 -31.59
C ALA A 122 21.34 -12.79 -32.72
N GLU A 123 21.74 -11.52 -32.62
CA GLU A 123 22.68 -10.89 -33.58
C GLU A 123 24.05 -11.58 -33.55
N LEU A 124 24.59 -11.87 -32.36
CA LEU A 124 25.88 -12.55 -32.21
C LEU A 124 25.84 -14.00 -32.69
N GLU A 125 24.75 -14.72 -32.45
CA GLU A 125 24.52 -16.09 -32.94
C GLU A 125 24.34 -16.13 -34.46
N ALA A 126 23.81 -15.07 -35.06
CA ALA A 126 23.67 -14.95 -36.51
C ALA A 126 25.02 -14.64 -37.21
N ARG A 127 26.00 -14.08 -36.51
CA ARG A 127 27.33 -13.79 -37.07
C ARG A 127 28.06 -15.09 -37.42
N GLU A 128 28.73 -15.06 -38.56
CA GLU A 128 29.43 -16.20 -39.10
C GLU A 128 30.89 -15.85 -39.36
N VAL A 129 31.80 -16.70 -38.89
CA VAL A 129 33.22 -16.58 -39.21
C VAL A 129 33.45 -17.14 -40.60
N VAL A 130 33.98 -16.33 -41.51
CA VAL A 130 34.31 -16.78 -42.87
C VAL A 130 35.81 -16.97 -42.98
N LEU A 131 36.25 -18.23 -43.13
CA LEU A 131 37.64 -18.59 -43.35
C LEU A 131 38.05 -18.38 -44.82
N PRO A 132 39.32 -18.07 -45.10
CA PRO A 132 39.80 -17.89 -46.47
C PRO A 132 39.68 -19.18 -47.30
N SER A 133 39.47 -19.02 -48.61
CA SER A 133 39.40 -20.15 -49.53
C SER A 133 40.77 -20.83 -49.68
N THR A 134 40.77 -22.15 -49.87
CA THR A 134 41.98 -22.89 -50.18
C THR A 134 42.06 -23.07 -51.69
N GLN A 135 43.08 -22.50 -52.33
CA GLN A 135 43.29 -22.66 -53.76
C GLN A 135 43.90 -24.03 -54.07
N ASP A 136 43.39 -24.69 -55.09
CA ASP A 136 44.03 -25.86 -55.68
C ASP A 136 45.04 -25.44 -56.75
N VAL A 137 46.12 -26.20 -56.86
CA VAL A 137 47.05 -26.11 -57.97
C VAL A 137 46.52 -26.88 -59.18
N HIS A 138 46.86 -26.40 -60.38
CA HIS A 138 46.49 -27.03 -61.64
C HIS A 138 46.88 -28.53 -61.64
N PRO A 139 46.09 -29.44 -62.24
CA PRO A 139 46.38 -30.89 -62.24
C PRO A 139 47.77 -31.27 -62.76
N LEU A 140 48.34 -30.47 -63.68
CA LEU A 140 49.70 -30.62 -64.22
C LEU A 140 50.80 -29.95 -63.38
N GLY A 141 50.47 -29.40 -62.22
CA GLY A 141 51.42 -28.70 -61.35
C GLY A 141 52.43 -29.65 -60.67
N PRO A 142 53.60 -29.11 -60.25
CA PRO A 142 54.63 -29.88 -59.57
C PRO A 142 54.12 -30.45 -58.24
N GLN A 143 54.61 -31.64 -57.88
CA GLN A 143 54.09 -32.39 -56.73
C GLN A 143 54.30 -31.68 -55.38
N SER A 144 55.37 -30.91 -55.26
CA SER A 144 55.62 -30.05 -54.08
C SER A 144 54.53 -29.02 -53.86
N ALA A 145 53.99 -28.41 -54.92
CA ALA A 145 52.92 -27.43 -54.83
C ALA A 145 51.58 -28.08 -54.42
N LYS A 146 51.33 -29.32 -54.87
CA LYS A 146 50.14 -30.10 -54.46
C LYS A 146 50.16 -30.40 -52.97
N ILE A 147 51.29 -30.86 -52.43
CA ILE A 147 51.46 -31.13 -51.00
C ILE A 147 51.27 -29.85 -50.17
N PHE A 148 51.76 -28.70 -50.65
CA PHE A 148 51.59 -27.43 -49.95
C PHE A 148 50.12 -26.97 -49.90
N CYS A 149 49.38 -27.06 -51.02
CA CYS A 149 47.95 -26.76 -51.07
C CYS A 149 47.11 -27.70 -50.17
N GLU A 150 47.44 -29.00 -50.14
CA GLU A 150 46.82 -29.97 -49.24
C GLU A 150 47.04 -29.64 -47.76
N PHE A 151 48.27 -29.27 -47.40
CA PHE A 151 48.59 -28.84 -46.04
C PHE A 151 47.78 -27.59 -45.65
N HIS A 152 47.73 -26.58 -46.51
CA HIS A 152 46.95 -25.37 -46.26
C HIS A 152 45.45 -25.68 -46.08
N ARG A 153 44.89 -26.57 -46.90
CA ARG A 153 43.51 -27.07 -46.75
C ARG A 153 43.29 -27.79 -45.41
N SER A 154 44.22 -28.65 -45.00
CA SER A 154 44.15 -29.36 -43.72
C SER A 154 44.11 -28.39 -42.53
N ILE A 155 44.92 -27.33 -42.56
CA ILE A 155 44.94 -26.31 -41.51
C ILE A 155 43.63 -25.51 -41.48
N VAL A 156 43.13 -25.04 -42.63
CA VAL A 156 41.86 -24.30 -42.71
C VAL A 156 40.69 -25.14 -42.20
N ASN A 157 40.62 -26.43 -42.56
CA ASN A 157 39.58 -27.34 -42.07
C ASN A 157 39.68 -27.58 -40.56
N ARG A 158 40.91 -27.77 -40.02
CA ARG A 158 41.10 -27.91 -38.57
C ARG A 158 40.65 -26.67 -37.82
N CYS A 159 40.95 -25.48 -38.32
CA CYS A 159 40.45 -24.24 -37.74
C CYS A 159 38.91 -24.19 -37.77
N ALA A 160 38.27 -24.55 -38.88
CA ALA A 160 36.81 -24.60 -38.97
C ALA A 160 36.22 -25.57 -37.92
N ASP A 161 36.82 -26.75 -37.75
CA ASP A 161 36.33 -27.75 -36.81
C ASP A 161 36.48 -27.31 -35.35
N GLU A 162 37.61 -26.69 -34.98
CA GLU A 162 37.80 -26.12 -33.63
C GLU A 162 36.81 -24.98 -33.35
N ILE A 163 36.50 -24.14 -34.36
CA ILE A 163 35.50 -23.07 -34.23
C ILE A 163 34.09 -23.67 -34.06
N ARG A 164 33.74 -24.73 -34.78
CA ARG A 164 32.44 -25.42 -34.61
C ARG A 164 32.30 -26.07 -33.24
N LYS A 165 33.38 -26.63 -32.67
CA LYS A 165 33.36 -27.25 -31.35
C LYS A 165 32.91 -26.28 -30.24
N VAL A 166 33.20 -24.99 -30.38
CA VAL A 166 32.76 -23.95 -29.44
C VAL A 166 31.40 -23.33 -29.81
N GLY A 167 30.67 -23.92 -30.77
CA GLY A 167 29.31 -23.52 -31.15
C GLY A 167 29.23 -22.27 -32.03
N VAL A 168 30.36 -21.80 -32.58
CA VAL A 168 30.39 -20.62 -33.46
C VAL A 168 30.14 -21.04 -34.90
N LYS A 169 29.25 -20.32 -35.59
CA LYS A 169 28.97 -20.55 -37.01
C LYS A 169 30.20 -20.19 -37.86
N VAL A 170 30.60 -21.09 -38.75
CA VAL A 170 31.79 -20.90 -39.61
C VAL A 170 31.59 -21.50 -41.00
N SER A 171 32.00 -20.75 -42.03
CA SER A 171 32.09 -21.18 -43.43
C SER A 171 33.48 -20.92 -44.00
N ILE A 172 33.77 -21.54 -45.14
CA ILE A 172 34.99 -21.32 -45.92
C ILE A 172 34.58 -20.58 -47.19
N LYS A 173 35.24 -19.45 -47.48
CA LYS A 173 34.91 -18.58 -48.62
C LYS A 173 34.93 -19.37 -49.93
N GLY A 174 33.88 -19.26 -50.73
CA GLY A 174 33.80 -19.91 -52.04
C GLY A 174 33.31 -21.36 -52.04
N ASN A 175 32.81 -21.85 -50.89
CA ASN A 175 32.04 -23.08 -50.77
C ASN A 175 30.56 -22.76 -50.51
#